data_AF-A0A2X4VQ27-F1
#
_entry.id   AF-A0A2X4VQ27-F1
#
_cell.length_a   1.000
_cell.length_b   1.000
_cell.length_c   1.000
_cell.angle_alpha   90.00
_cell.angle_beta   90.00
_cell.angle_gamma   90.00
#
_symmetry.space_group_name_H-M   'P 1'
#
loop_
_entity.id
_entity.type
_entity.pdbx_description
1 polymer ?
#
loop_
_entity_poly.entity_id
_entity_poly.type
_entity_poly.pdbx_seq_one_letter_code
_entity_poly.pdbx_strand_id
1 'polypeptide(L)'
;MKKFLLYAAAVLGNVLLINWSELWYGAEWFTEWLFGLLTVVLFAFFLQGWKRYSQNGVGLILITGFGLLTINSIFFVQNLPASICSSLLGLLLIPLYTDHRDAVITAWGFVLINIIINIEVQSGITLVLLSLTTGIGAIVGFRFKFLLLKRCFTVLFSLTFLTLLFAFLLF
;
A
#
# COMPACT_ATOMS: atom_id res chain seq x y z
N MET A 1 -17.55 19.07 -0.70
CA MET A 1 -17.39 18.96 0.77
C MET A 1 -17.44 17.52 1.28
N LYS A 2 -18.51 16.73 1.03
CA LYS A 2 -18.63 15.34 1.54
C LYS A 2 -17.46 14.41 1.18
N LYS A 3 -16.95 14.49 -0.06
CA LYS A 3 -15.76 13.75 -0.53
C LYS A 3 -14.51 14.09 0.30
N PHE A 4 -14.25 15.38 0.49
CA PHE A 4 -13.10 15.86 1.25
C PHE A 4 -13.15 15.41 2.72
N LEU A 5 -14.32 15.48 3.34
CA LEU A 5 -14.52 14.99 4.71
C LEU A 5 -14.24 13.49 4.85
N LEU A 6 -14.64 12.68 3.86
CA LEU A 6 -14.36 11.24 3.84
C LEU A 6 -12.85 10.96 3.77
N TYR A 7 -12.11 11.67 2.92
CA TYR A 7 -10.65 11.54 2.82
C TYR A 7 -9.95 12.03 4.10
N ALA A 8 -10.37 13.19 4.64
CA ALA A 8 -9.82 13.74 5.87
C ALA A 8 -10.06 12.81 7.07
N ALA A 9 -11.26 12.24 7.20
CA ALA A 9 -11.57 11.28 8.25
C ALA A 9 -10.71 10.01 8.16
N ALA A 10 -10.45 9.50 6.95
CA ALA A 10 -9.59 8.33 6.78
C ALA A 10 -8.13 8.62 7.16
N VAL A 11 -7.60 9.78 6.75
CA VAL A 11 -6.23 10.18 7.11
C VAL A 11 -6.12 10.43 8.62
N LEU A 12 -7.05 11.19 9.21
CA LEU A 12 -7.05 11.45 10.66
C LEU A 12 -7.25 10.17 11.47
N GLY A 13 -8.13 9.26 11.02
CA GLY A 13 -8.32 7.97 11.66
C GLY A 13 -7.04 7.13 11.68
N ASN A 14 -6.31 7.09 10.57
CA ASN A 14 -5.00 6.41 10.49
C ASN A 14 -3.97 7.07 11.42
N VAL A 15 -3.87 8.40 11.45
CA VAL A 15 -2.94 9.10 12.35
C VAL A 15 -3.26 8.83 13.82
N LEU A 16 -4.54 8.84 14.19
CA LEU A 16 -4.97 8.52 15.55
C LEU A 16 -4.66 7.07 15.92
N LEU A 17 -4.84 6.13 14.99
CA LEU A 17 -4.48 4.74 15.20
C LEU A 17 -2.97 4.55 15.41
N ILE A 18 -2.14 5.24 14.62
CA ILE A 18 -0.69 5.22 14.81
C ILE A 18 -0.39 5.71 16.23
N ASN A 19 -0.74 6.96 16.57
CA ASN A 19 -0.46 7.55 17.88
C ASN A 19 -0.96 6.68 19.04
N TRP A 20 -2.12 6.04 18.88
CA TRP A 20 -2.66 5.15 19.90
C TRP A 20 -1.90 3.84 19.98
N SER A 21 -1.50 3.25 18.85
CA SER A 21 -0.64 2.06 18.84
C SER A 21 0.73 2.35 19.45
N GLU A 22 1.27 3.57 19.31
CA GLU A 22 2.57 3.94 19.89
C GLU A 22 2.56 3.90 21.43
N LEU A 23 1.41 4.22 22.06
CA LEU A 23 1.25 4.14 23.52
C LEU A 23 1.34 2.71 24.06
N TRP A 24 1.20 1.71 23.18
CA TRP A 24 1.25 0.29 23.50
C TRP A 24 2.40 -0.42 22.77
N TYR A 25 3.38 0.31 22.23
CA TYR A 25 4.51 -0.31 21.54
C TYR A 25 5.25 -1.29 22.46
N GLY A 26 5.37 -2.54 22.01
CA GLY A 26 5.99 -3.62 22.78
C GLY A 26 5.11 -4.27 23.85
N ALA A 27 3.87 -3.78 24.04
CA ALA A 27 2.90 -4.38 24.96
C ALA A 27 2.16 -5.54 24.26
N GLU A 28 2.79 -6.71 24.25
CA GLU A 28 2.24 -8.01 23.80
C GLU A 28 1.86 -8.08 22.30
N TRP A 29 2.35 -9.13 21.63
CA TRP A 29 2.07 -9.46 20.22
C TRP A 29 0.58 -9.33 19.83
N PHE A 30 -0.34 -9.61 20.75
CA PHE A 30 -1.78 -9.55 20.52
C PHE A 30 -2.31 -8.14 20.23
N THR A 31 -1.76 -7.09 20.83
CA THR A 31 -2.27 -5.71 20.68
C THR A 31 -1.97 -5.14 19.29
N GLU A 32 -0.77 -5.41 18.75
CA GLU A 32 -0.37 -5.00 17.40
C GLU A 32 -1.27 -5.65 16.33
N TRP A 33 -1.61 -6.93 16.50
CA TRP A 33 -2.58 -7.62 15.63
C TRP A 33 -3.97 -6.99 15.67
N LEU A 34 -4.43 -6.60 16.86
CA LEU A 34 -5.71 -5.92 17.02
C LEU A 34 -5.74 -4.60 16.24
N PHE A 35 -4.69 -3.78 16.37
CA PHE A 35 -4.60 -2.49 15.64
C PHE A 35 -4.44 -2.69 14.13
N GLY A 36 -3.66 -3.68 13.69
CA GLY A 36 -3.51 -4.04 12.28
C GLY A 36 -4.84 -4.44 11.65
N LEU A 37 -5.59 -5.35 12.29
CA LEU A 37 -6.91 -5.76 11.83
C LEU A 37 -7.94 -4.63 11.89
N LEU A 38 -7.89 -3.79 12.92
CA LEU A 38 -8.74 -2.60 13.02
C LEU A 38 -8.49 -1.64 11.85
N THR A 39 -7.24 -1.46 11.45
CA THR A 39 -6.87 -0.66 10.26
C THR A 39 -7.49 -1.23 8.99
N VAL A 40 -7.45 -2.56 8.82
CA VAL A 40 -8.09 -3.24 7.68
C VAL A 40 -9.61 -3.04 7.69
N VAL A 41 -10.25 -3.17 8.85
CA VAL A 41 -11.69 -2.96 9.02
C VAL A 41 -12.09 -1.52 8.70
N LEU A 42 -11.35 -0.53 9.21
CA LEU A 42 -11.59 0.88 8.89
C LEU A 42 -11.39 1.18 7.41
N PHE A 43 -10.41 0.54 6.76
CA PHE A 43 -10.25 0.62 5.33
C PHE A 43 -11.46 0.03 4.59
N ALA A 44 -12.01 -1.11 5.03
CA ALA A 44 -13.23 -1.67 4.45
C ALA A 44 -14.43 -0.71 4.59
N PHE A 45 -14.61 -0.09 5.76
CA PHE A 45 -15.63 0.95 5.96
C PHE A 45 -15.41 2.16 5.06
N PHE A 46 -14.15 2.60 4.92
CA PHE A 46 -13.79 3.65 4.00
C PHE A 46 -14.18 3.28 2.56
N LEU A 47 -13.89 2.06 2.09
CA LEU A 47 -14.26 1.63 0.74
C LEU A 47 -15.77 1.65 0.52
N GLN A 48 -16.57 1.24 1.50
CA GLN A 48 -18.03 1.35 1.41
C GLN A 48 -18.50 2.81 1.32
N GLY A 49 -17.94 3.70 2.14
CA GLY A 49 -18.23 5.12 2.08
C GLY A 49 -17.74 5.76 0.76
N TRP A 50 -16.57 5.35 0.29
CA TRP A 50 -15.98 5.80 -0.96
C TRP A 50 -16.89 5.43 -2.13
N LYS A 51 -17.31 4.15 -2.26
CA LYS A 51 -18.28 3.69 -3.27
C LYS A 51 -19.52 4.59 -3.35
N ARG A 52 -20.02 5.07 -2.20
CA ARG A 52 -21.23 5.89 -2.12
C ARG A 52 -21.00 7.37 -2.42
N TYR A 53 -19.84 7.91 -2.09
CA TYR A 53 -19.61 9.37 -2.09
C TYR A 53 -18.55 9.86 -3.07
N SER A 54 -17.67 9.00 -3.58
CA SER A 54 -16.53 9.37 -4.44
C SER A 54 -16.14 8.26 -5.42
N GLN A 55 -15.88 8.61 -6.68
CA GLN A 55 -15.40 7.68 -7.71
C GLN A 55 -14.01 8.08 -8.25
N ASN A 56 -13.28 8.92 -7.50
CA ASN A 56 -11.96 9.35 -7.92
C ASN A 56 -10.91 8.29 -7.57
N GLY A 57 -10.34 7.67 -8.61
CA GLY A 57 -9.30 6.64 -8.49
C GLY A 57 -8.02 7.11 -7.78
N VAL A 58 -7.66 8.39 -7.88
CA VAL A 58 -6.48 8.93 -7.20
C VAL A 58 -6.63 8.86 -5.68
N GLY A 59 -7.82 9.18 -5.17
CA GLY A 59 -8.09 9.11 -3.74
C GLY A 59 -8.03 7.70 -3.17
N LEU A 60 -8.43 6.70 -3.97
CA LEU A 60 -8.32 5.29 -3.61
C LEU A 60 -6.84 4.87 -3.46
N ILE A 61 -5.99 5.27 -4.42
CA ILE A 61 -4.55 5.00 -4.37
C ILE A 61 -3.92 5.65 -3.14
N LEU A 62 -4.22 6.93 -2.87
CA LEU A 62 -3.65 7.65 -1.73
C LEU A 62 -4.02 7.00 -0.40
N ILE A 63 -5.29 6.64 -0.20
CA ILE A 63 -5.71 6.01 1.06
C ILE A 63 -5.16 4.59 1.19
N THR A 64 -5.01 3.86 0.09
CA THR A 64 -4.30 2.57 0.13
C THR A 64 -2.86 2.77 0.59
N GLY A 65 -2.15 3.75 0.02
CA GLY A 65 -0.79 4.10 0.45
C GLY A 65 -0.70 4.48 1.93
N PHE A 66 -1.60 5.34 2.41
CA PHE A 66 -1.66 5.69 3.84
C PHE A 66 -1.99 4.49 4.74
N GLY A 67 -2.89 3.61 4.30
CA GLY A 67 -3.21 2.38 5.03
C GLY A 67 -2.00 1.45 5.15
N LEU A 68 -1.24 1.29 4.06
CA LEU A 68 0.00 0.48 4.07
C LEU A 68 1.08 1.10 4.98
N LEU A 69 1.26 2.42 4.94
CA LEU A 69 2.16 3.12 5.87
C LEU A 69 1.74 2.95 7.33
N THR A 70 0.43 2.99 7.59
CA THR A 70 -0.13 2.77 8.94
C THR A 70 0.15 1.35 9.42
N ILE A 71 -0.08 0.34 8.57
CA ILE A 71 0.24 -1.05 8.87
C ILE A 71 1.73 -1.23 9.18
N ASN A 72 2.62 -0.66 8.37
CA ASN A 72 4.06 -0.76 8.62
C ASN A 72 4.48 -0.05 9.92
N SER A 73 3.79 1.03 10.28
CA SER A 73 4.04 1.75 11.54
C SER A 73 3.58 0.93 12.74
N ILE A 74 2.40 0.30 12.65
CA ILE A 74 1.87 -0.59 13.71
C ILE A 74 2.80 -1.79 13.90
N PHE A 75 3.22 -2.42 12.80
CA PHE A 75 4.09 -3.60 12.81
C PHE A 75 5.55 -3.26 12.53
N PHE A 76 6.13 -2.32 13.28
CA PHE A 76 7.47 -1.80 13.02
C PHE A 76 8.58 -2.87 12.92
N VAL A 77 8.45 -3.98 13.67
CA VAL A 77 9.42 -5.09 13.70
C VAL A 77 8.82 -6.39 13.13
N GLN A 78 7.51 -6.45 12.91
CA GLN A 78 6.81 -7.69 12.54
C GLN A 78 6.44 -7.73 11.06
N ASN A 79 7.42 -8.14 10.24
CA ASN A 79 7.32 -8.18 8.78
C ASN A 79 6.19 -9.10 8.25
N LEU A 80 6.00 -10.28 8.84
CA LEU A 80 5.00 -11.25 8.39
C LEU A 80 3.54 -10.78 8.66
N PRO A 81 3.18 -10.32 9.87
CA PRO A 81 1.89 -9.69 10.12
C PRO A 81 1.59 -8.47 9.24
N ALA A 82 2.59 -7.62 8.99
CA ALA A 82 2.46 -6.48 8.09
C ALA A 82 2.09 -6.92 6.66
N SER A 83 2.74 -7.97 6.16
CA SER A 83 2.43 -8.57 4.85
C SER A 83 1.02 -9.16 4.79
N ILE A 84 0.57 -9.84 5.85
CA ILE A 84 -0.78 -10.41 5.94
C ILE A 84 -1.83 -9.29 5.90
N CYS A 85 -1.68 -8.25 6.73
CA CYS A 85 -2.62 -7.13 6.76
C CYS A 85 -2.63 -6.35 5.43
N SER A 86 -1.46 -6.17 4.81
CA SER A 86 -1.34 -5.57 3.48
C SER A 86 -2.09 -6.37 2.42
N SER A 87 -1.98 -7.70 2.47
CA SER A 87 -2.70 -8.61 1.56
C SER A 87 -4.22 -8.50 1.75
N LEU A 88 -4.69 -8.39 3.00
CA LEU A 88 -6.11 -8.18 3.30
C LEU A 88 -6.63 -6.86 2.72
N LEU A 89 -5.86 -5.76 2.80
CA LEU A 89 -6.20 -4.50 2.12
C LEU A 89 -6.33 -4.71 0.60
N GLY A 90 -5.40 -5.46 0.00
CA GLY A 90 -5.45 -5.82 -1.42
C GLY A 90 -6.74 -6.58 -1.78
N LEU A 91 -7.09 -7.61 -1.02
CA LEU A 91 -8.30 -8.41 -1.25
C LEU A 91 -9.58 -7.55 -1.23
N LEU A 92 -9.64 -6.55 -0.35
CA LEU A 92 -10.78 -5.63 -0.28
C LEU A 92 -10.93 -4.73 -1.51
N LEU A 93 -9.87 -4.56 -2.32
CA LEU A 93 -9.90 -3.80 -3.57
C LEU A 93 -10.44 -4.61 -4.75
N ILE A 94 -10.43 -5.95 -4.70
CA ILE A 94 -10.85 -6.83 -5.81
C ILE A 94 -12.27 -6.50 -6.32
N PRO A 95 -13.29 -6.31 -5.45
CA PRO A 95 -14.65 -6.02 -5.91
C PRO A 95 -14.80 -4.68 -6.66
N LEU A 96 -13.81 -3.79 -6.60
CA LEU A 96 -13.81 -2.50 -7.29
C LEU A 96 -13.16 -2.56 -8.68
N TYR A 97 -12.57 -3.71 -9.03
CA TYR A 97 -11.79 -3.85 -10.24
C TYR A 97 -12.58 -3.53 -11.51
N THR A 98 -13.84 -3.97 -11.60
CA THR A 98 -14.66 -3.78 -12.82
C THR A 98 -14.82 -2.32 -13.19
N ASP A 99 -15.02 -1.47 -12.18
CA ASP A 99 -15.43 -0.08 -12.36
C ASP A 99 -14.23 0.89 -12.31
N HIS A 100 -13.15 0.50 -11.63
CA HIS A 100 -12.00 1.35 -11.36
C HIS A 100 -10.64 0.67 -11.63
N ARG A 101 -10.56 -0.07 -12.76
CA ARG A 101 -9.39 -0.87 -13.17
C ARG A 101 -8.03 -0.22 -12.94
N ASP A 102 -7.79 0.97 -13.50
CA ASP A 102 -6.50 1.68 -13.40
C ASP A 102 -6.11 1.93 -11.93
N ALA A 103 -7.05 2.46 -11.14
CA ALA A 103 -6.82 2.78 -9.74
C ALA A 103 -6.62 1.53 -8.88
N VAL A 104 -7.41 0.48 -9.12
CA VAL A 104 -7.33 -0.78 -8.38
C VAL A 104 -6.02 -1.51 -8.68
N ILE A 105 -5.60 -1.58 -9.95
CA ILE A 105 -4.31 -2.20 -10.31
C ILE A 105 -3.15 -1.39 -9.74
N THR A 106 -3.23 -0.06 -9.77
CA THR A 106 -2.20 0.81 -9.17
C THR A 106 -2.10 0.60 -7.66
N ALA A 107 -3.23 0.57 -6.96
CA ALA A 107 -3.31 0.30 -5.53
C ALA A 107 -2.78 -1.10 -5.19
N TRP A 108 -3.15 -2.12 -5.97
CA TRP A 108 -2.59 -3.48 -5.85
C TRP A 108 -1.08 -3.52 -6.07
N GLY A 109 -0.56 -2.73 -7.00
CA GLY A 109 0.87 -2.61 -7.20
C GLY A 109 1.58 -2.07 -5.95
N PHE A 110 1.00 -1.08 -5.27
CA PHE A 110 1.52 -0.60 -3.98
C PHE A 110 1.44 -1.66 -2.88
N VAL A 111 0.35 -2.44 -2.84
CA VAL A 111 0.22 -3.58 -1.91
C VAL A 111 1.32 -4.61 -2.16
N LEU A 112 1.59 -4.97 -3.42
CA LEU A 112 2.65 -5.92 -3.79
C LEU A 112 4.04 -5.41 -3.42
N ILE A 113 4.33 -4.13 -3.69
CA ILE A 113 5.57 -3.50 -3.26
C ILE A 113 5.71 -3.59 -1.73
N ASN A 114 4.64 -3.29 -0.99
CA ASN A 114 4.66 -3.35 0.47
C ASN A 114 4.91 -4.77 0.97
N ILE A 115 4.30 -5.77 0.35
CA ILE A 115 4.55 -7.19 0.68
C ILE A 115 6.02 -7.52 0.43
N ILE A 116 6.58 -7.18 -0.73
CA ILE A 116 7.99 -7.46 -1.07
C ILE A 116 8.95 -6.84 -0.05
N ILE A 117 8.70 -5.62 0.39
CA ILE A 117 9.52 -4.94 1.42
C ILE A 117 9.47 -5.69 2.76
N ASN A 118 8.34 -6.30 3.07
CA ASN A 118 8.08 -7.02 4.31
C ASN A 118 8.34 -8.54 4.21
N ILE A 119 8.98 -9.04 3.14
CA ILE A 119 9.49 -10.43 3.12
C ILE A 119 10.93 -10.42 3.62
N GLU A 120 11.24 -11.32 4.56
CA GLU A 120 12.59 -11.54 5.09
C GLU A 120 13.50 -12.22 4.05
N VAL A 121 14.00 -11.44 3.09
CA VAL A 121 14.98 -11.87 2.09
C VAL A 121 16.19 -10.94 2.13
N GLN A 122 17.33 -11.42 1.64
CA GLN A 122 18.54 -10.62 1.47
C GLN A 122 18.24 -9.34 0.67
N SER A 123 18.75 -8.20 1.13
CA SER A 123 18.47 -6.87 0.60
C SER A 123 18.68 -6.74 -0.92
N GLY A 124 19.70 -7.41 -1.49
CA GLY A 124 19.93 -7.45 -2.93
C GLY A 124 18.80 -8.13 -3.71
N ILE A 125 18.25 -9.23 -3.19
CA ILE A 125 17.12 -9.94 -3.79
C ILE A 125 15.86 -9.08 -3.70
N THR A 126 15.63 -8.40 -2.57
CA THR A 126 14.50 -7.47 -2.41
C THR A 126 14.57 -6.33 -3.43
N LEU A 127 15.74 -5.75 -3.67
CA LEU A 127 15.93 -4.72 -4.71
C LEU A 127 15.65 -5.24 -6.12
N VAL A 128 16.08 -6.47 -6.44
CA VAL A 128 15.77 -7.12 -7.72
C VAL A 128 14.26 -7.30 -7.87
N LEU A 129 13.60 -7.83 -6.85
CA LEU A 129 12.15 -8.04 -6.86
C LEU A 129 11.40 -6.71 -7.02
N LEU A 130 11.79 -5.67 -6.29
CA LEU A 130 11.20 -4.34 -6.41
C LEU A 130 11.37 -3.76 -7.83
N SER A 131 12.55 -3.89 -8.42
CA SER A 131 12.81 -3.46 -9.79
C SER A 131 11.96 -4.23 -10.81
N LEU A 132 11.84 -5.55 -10.65
CA LEU A 132 10.99 -6.38 -11.52
C LEU A 132 9.51 -6.01 -11.38
N THR A 133 9.00 -5.92 -10.16
CA THR A 133 7.59 -5.61 -9.90
C THR A 133 7.21 -4.22 -10.40
N THR A 134 8.06 -3.22 -10.16
CA THR A 134 7.83 -1.86 -10.66
C THR A 134 7.93 -1.79 -12.18
N GLY A 135 8.88 -2.50 -12.79
CA GLY A 135 9.03 -2.61 -14.24
C GLY A 135 7.84 -3.30 -14.92
N ILE A 136 7.38 -4.44 -14.39
CA ILE A 136 6.18 -5.13 -14.87
C ILE A 136 4.97 -4.21 -14.76
N GLY A 137 4.79 -3.53 -13.62
CA GLY A 137 3.69 -2.58 -13.45
C GLY A 137 3.73 -1.43 -14.44
N ALA A 138 4.93 -0.90 -14.75
CA ALA A 138 5.09 0.13 -15.78
C ALA A 138 4.67 -0.40 -17.17
N ILE A 139 5.15 -1.60 -17.56
CA ILE A 139 4.81 -2.26 -18.84
C ILE A 139 3.30 -2.49 -18.95
N VAL A 140 2.66 -3.00 -17.90
CA VAL A 140 1.20 -3.16 -17.84
C VAL A 140 0.52 -1.81 -18.00
N GLY A 141 1.02 -0.76 -17.35
CA GLY A 141 0.54 0.61 -17.48
C GLY A 141 0.58 1.12 -18.92
N PHE A 142 1.68 0.88 -19.64
CA PHE A 142 1.79 1.22 -21.05
C PHE A 142 0.86 0.39 -21.94
N ARG A 143 0.81 -0.95 -21.75
CA ARG A 143 0.03 -1.87 -22.59
C ARG A 143 -1.47 -1.59 -22.51
N PHE A 144 -1.99 -1.36 -21.32
CA PHE A 144 -3.42 -1.16 -21.08
C PHE A 144 -3.83 0.32 -21.01
N LYS A 145 -2.91 1.26 -21.27
CA LYS A 145 -3.14 2.71 -21.23
C LYS A 145 -3.63 3.22 -19.87
N PHE A 146 -3.20 2.57 -18.79
CA PHE A 146 -3.49 2.99 -17.41
C PHE A 146 -2.56 4.13 -17.02
N LEU A 147 -3.11 5.34 -16.93
CA LEU A 147 -2.37 6.58 -16.75
C LEU A 147 -1.72 6.65 -15.36
N LEU A 148 -2.44 6.23 -14.31
CA LEU A 148 -1.95 6.29 -12.93
C LEU A 148 -0.87 5.24 -12.71
N LEU A 149 -1.14 4.00 -13.13
CA LEU A 149 -0.19 2.90 -13.03
C LEU A 149 1.10 3.24 -13.78
N LYS A 150 0.99 3.64 -15.06
CA LYS A 150 2.14 4.02 -15.88
C LYS A 150 2.99 5.08 -15.19
N ARG A 151 2.40 6.19 -14.74
CA ARG A 151 3.18 7.30 -14.15
C ARG A 151 3.88 6.89 -12.87
N CYS A 152 3.15 6.28 -11.93
CA CYS A 152 3.71 5.89 -10.64
C CYS A 152 4.81 4.83 -10.81
N PHE A 153 4.54 3.79 -11.60
CA PHE A 153 5.43 2.65 -11.72
C PHE A 153 6.64 2.94 -12.61
N THR A 154 6.54 3.86 -13.58
CA THR A 154 7.73 4.30 -14.34
C THR A 154 8.72 5.05 -13.43
N VAL A 155 8.21 5.92 -12.56
CA VAL A 155 9.05 6.66 -11.59
C VAL A 155 9.67 5.67 -10.59
N LEU A 156 8.86 4.80 -10.00
CA LEU A 156 9.35 3.79 -9.06
C LEU A 156 10.38 2.87 -9.71
N PHE A 157 10.13 2.39 -10.94
CA PHE A 157 11.08 1.57 -11.68
C PHE A 157 12.41 2.30 -11.91
N SER A 158 12.36 3.57 -12.32
CA SER A 158 13.57 4.37 -12.53
C SER A 158 14.40 4.47 -11.25
N LEU A 159 13.74 4.70 -10.11
CA LEU A 159 14.40 4.76 -8.81
C LEU A 159 14.99 3.41 -8.41
N THR A 160 14.19 2.33 -8.44
CA THR A 160 14.63 1.00 -8.01
C THR A 160 15.72 0.43 -8.91
N PHE A 161 15.63 0.68 -10.22
CA PHE A 161 16.63 0.24 -11.19
C PHE A 161 17.95 0.99 -11.01
N LEU A 162 17.89 2.31 -10.80
CA LEU A 162 19.08 3.13 -10.54
C LEU A 162 19.76 2.69 -9.24
N THR A 163 19.00 2.48 -8.15
CA THR A 163 19.57 1.96 -6.90
C THR A 163 20.19 0.58 -7.05
N LEU A 164 19.56 -0.29 -7.84
CA LEU A 164 20.09 -1.62 -8.12
C LEU A 164 21.39 -1.54 -8.91
N LEU A 165 21.46 -0.67 -9.92
CA LEU A 165 22.66 -0.46 -10.72
C LEU A 165 23.82 0.08 -9.85
N PHE A 166 23.56 1.06 -8.99
CA PHE A 166 24.56 1.53 -8.03
C PHE A 166 25.03 0.42 -7.07
N ALA A 167 24.11 -0.39 -6.56
CA ALA A 167 24.46 -1.52 -5.71
C ALA A 167 25.35 -2.54 -6.42
N PHE A 168 25.13 -2.79 -7.72
CA PHE A 168 25.98 -3.69 -8.52
C PHE A 168 27.33 -3.08 -8.93
N LEU A 169 27.46 -1.76 -9.03
CA LEU A 169 28.72 -1.10 -9.41
C LEU A 169 29.67 -0.85 -8.23
N LEU A 170 29.15 -0.82 -7.01
CA LEU A 170 29.93 -0.57 -5.79
C LEU A 170 30.50 -1.86 -5.15
N PHE A 171 30.12 -3.03 -5.67
CA PHE A 171 30.63 -4.35 -5.29
C PHE A 171 31.38 -4.97 -6.47
#